data_AF-A0A7S1RX07-F1
#
_entry.id   AF-A0A7S1RX07-F1
#
_cell.length_a   1.000
_cell.length_b   1.000
_cell.length_c   1.000
_cell.angle_alpha   90.00
_cell.angle_beta   90.00
_cell.angle_gamma   90.00
#
_symmetry.space_group_name_H-M   'P 1'
#
loop_
_entity.id
_entity.type
_entity.pdbx_description
1 polymer ?
#
loop_
_entity_poly.entity_id
_entity_poly.type
_entity_poly.pdbx_seq_one_letter_code
_entity_poly.pdbx_strand_id
1 'polypeptide(L)'
;SSHLGSSGPSFHSSGSLHAKMFAAKPSSILSSRRAIASSAARHAIYENITKTIGNTPVVRINRLAPPGIELYAKLEYFNPLSSVKDRLAIAIIEDAEKRGELKPGGTVIEATSGNTGIALAMVCAQRGYNFVSTMAASFSVERRKVMRMLGAKVIVTPAPLGGTGMVLKAEELAEKHGWYLARQFENDANPAYHAQTTGPE
;
A
#
# COMPACT_ATOMS: atom_id res chain seq x y z
N SER A 1 29.30 46.97 -52.78
CA SER A 1 29.04 47.14 -54.22
C SER A 1 28.16 46.01 -54.70
N SER A 2 26.85 46.25 -54.75
CA SER A 2 25.87 45.36 -55.38
C SER A 2 26.00 45.43 -56.89
N HIS A 3 25.93 44.31 -57.62
CA HIS A 3 25.19 44.20 -58.89
C HIS A 3 24.97 42.74 -59.27
N LEU A 4 23.69 42.42 -59.53
CA LEU A 4 23.17 41.19 -60.13
C LEU A 4 23.32 41.25 -61.64
N GLY A 5 23.49 40.09 -62.28
CA GLY A 5 23.44 39.90 -63.73
C GLY A 5 23.08 38.45 -64.09
N SER A 6 22.06 38.32 -64.92
CA SER A 6 21.26 37.15 -65.30
C SER A 6 21.92 36.17 -66.28
N SER A 7 21.46 34.91 -66.32
CA SER A 7 20.86 34.22 -67.51
C SER A 7 20.99 32.68 -67.42
N GLY A 8 19.91 31.95 -67.76
CA GLY A 8 19.89 30.48 -67.96
C GLY A 8 20.49 30.07 -69.33
N PRO A 9 20.37 28.81 -69.83
CA PRO A 9 19.23 27.90 -69.64
C PRO A 9 19.55 26.40 -69.40
N SER A 10 18.44 25.67 -69.24
CA SER A 10 18.15 24.23 -69.06
C SER A 10 18.88 23.19 -69.93
N PHE A 11 19.13 22.00 -69.36
CA PHE A 11 19.02 20.70 -70.05
C PHE A 11 18.61 19.56 -69.08
N HIS A 12 17.76 18.65 -69.57
CA HIS A 12 17.20 17.47 -68.92
C HIS A 12 18.24 16.37 -68.61
N SER A 13 18.03 15.60 -67.54
CA SER A 13 17.46 14.24 -67.61
C SER A 13 17.79 13.35 -66.39
N SER A 14 16.75 12.64 -65.94
CA SER A 14 16.73 11.29 -65.35
C SER A 14 17.67 10.90 -64.21
N GLY A 15 17.08 10.61 -63.05
CA GLY A 15 17.72 9.82 -61.99
C GLY A 15 16.78 9.58 -60.81
N SER A 16 15.95 8.54 -60.92
CA SER A 16 15.01 8.09 -59.89
C SER A 16 15.75 7.74 -58.58
N LEU A 17 15.47 8.45 -57.49
CA LEU A 17 15.68 7.93 -56.13
C LEU A 17 14.35 7.42 -55.57
N HIS A 18 14.25 6.10 -55.49
CA HIS A 18 13.23 5.37 -54.75
C HIS A 18 13.34 5.72 -53.25
N ALA A 19 12.43 6.56 -52.75
CA ALA A 19 12.12 6.62 -51.33
C ALA A 19 11.29 5.37 -50.97
N LYS A 20 11.93 4.38 -50.34
CA LYS A 20 11.20 3.27 -49.69
C LYS A 20 10.42 3.83 -48.49
N MET A 21 9.17 4.19 -48.73
CA MET A 21 8.16 4.34 -47.68
C MET A 21 8.00 2.98 -46.98
N PHE A 22 8.46 2.86 -45.74
CA PHE A 22 8.00 1.81 -44.84
C PHE A 22 6.56 2.15 -44.45
N ALA A 23 5.60 1.56 -45.15
CA ALA A 23 4.22 1.53 -44.70
C ALA A 23 4.15 0.70 -43.41
N ALA A 24 3.98 1.37 -42.27
CA ALA A 24 3.61 0.71 -41.02
C ALA A 24 2.25 0.04 -41.22
N LYS A 25 2.19 -1.29 -41.04
CA LYS A 25 0.94 -2.04 -41.07
C LYS A 25 0.01 -1.49 -39.98
N PRO A 26 -1.30 -1.32 -40.25
CA PRO A 26 -2.24 -0.94 -39.21
C PRO A 26 -2.27 -2.08 -38.18
N SER A 27 -1.87 -1.78 -36.95
CA SER A 27 -2.10 -2.66 -35.82
C SER A 27 -3.61 -2.84 -35.68
N SER A 28 -4.08 -4.07 -35.85
CA SER A 28 -5.44 -4.45 -35.56
C SER A 28 -5.73 -4.04 -34.11
N ILE A 29 -6.58 -3.03 -33.93
CA ILE A 29 -7.18 -2.69 -32.65
C ILE A 29 -7.98 -3.92 -32.25
N LEU A 30 -7.33 -4.84 -31.52
CA LEU A 30 -8.03 -5.89 -30.81
C LEU A 30 -8.99 -5.17 -29.86
N SER A 31 -10.27 -5.36 -30.16
CA SER A 31 -11.43 -5.04 -29.32
C SER A 31 -11.06 -5.26 -27.85
N SER A 32 -10.70 -4.18 -27.17
CA SER A 32 -10.56 -4.17 -25.73
C SER A 32 -11.99 -4.30 -25.19
N ARG A 33 -12.42 -5.54 -24.98
CA ARG A 33 -13.49 -5.82 -24.03
C ARG A 33 -12.97 -5.35 -22.69
N ARG A 34 -13.23 -4.07 -22.40
CA ARG A 34 -13.06 -3.46 -21.10
C ARG A 34 -13.89 -4.34 -20.18
N ALA A 35 -13.24 -5.24 -19.45
CA ALA A 35 -13.84 -5.84 -18.28
C ALA A 35 -14.11 -4.66 -17.35
N ILE A 36 -15.32 -4.11 -17.43
CA ILE A 36 -15.84 -3.24 -16.40
C ILE A 36 -15.92 -4.17 -15.19
N ALA A 37 -14.88 -4.15 -14.35
CA ALA A 37 -14.94 -4.73 -13.02
C ALA A 37 -16.29 -4.31 -12.43
N SER A 38 -17.09 -5.30 -11.99
CA SER A 38 -18.51 -5.12 -11.72
C SER A 38 -18.75 -3.84 -10.93
N SER A 39 -19.71 -3.03 -11.35
CA SER A 39 -20.03 -1.74 -10.74
C SER A 39 -20.52 -1.85 -9.30
N ALA A 40 -20.73 -3.06 -8.79
CA ALA A 40 -21.32 -3.32 -7.47
C ALA A 40 -20.50 -2.73 -6.31
N ALA A 41 -19.16 -2.67 -6.41
CA ALA A 41 -18.32 -2.19 -5.32
C ALA A 41 -18.20 -0.66 -5.22
N ARG A 42 -18.47 0.11 -6.30
CA ARG A 42 -18.16 1.55 -6.32
C ARG A 42 -19.15 2.44 -5.55
N HIS A 43 -20.25 1.88 -5.05
CA HIS A 43 -21.29 2.62 -4.33
C HIS A 43 -21.77 1.90 -3.06
N ALA A 44 -20.95 0.99 -2.50
CA ALA A 44 -21.31 0.33 -1.26
C ALA A 44 -21.25 1.31 -0.09
N ILE A 45 -22.32 1.38 0.71
CA ILE A 45 -22.32 2.02 2.02
C ILE A 45 -21.78 0.99 3.01
N TYR A 46 -20.66 1.30 3.65
CA TYR A 46 -20.03 0.44 4.63
C TYR A 46 -20.49 0.78 6.05
N GLU A 47 -20.67 -0.25 6.88
CA GLU A 47 -21.04 -0.07 8.30
C GLU A 47 -19.94 0.62 9.13
N ASN A 48 -18.67 0.43 8.75
CA ASN A 48 -17.52 1.06 9.37
C ASN A 48 -16.29 1.01 8.44
N ILE A 49 -15.23 1.73 8.83
CA ILE A 49 -14.01 1.88 8.03
C ILE A 49 -13.23 0.57 7.84
N THR A 50 -13.29 -0.38 8.77
CA THR A 50 -12.53 -1.64 8.62
C THR A 50 -13.10 -2.51 7.50
N LYS A 51 -14.35 -2.29 7.10
CA LYS A 51 -14.98 -3.00 5.96
C LYS A 51 -14.50 -2.51 4.60
N THR A 52 -13.75 -1.42 4.55
CA THR A 52 -13.08 -0.95 3.33
C THR A 52 -11.64 -1.45 3.21
N ILE A 53 -11.19 -2.32 4.13
CA ILE A 53 -9.87 -2.95 4.05
C ILE A 53 -9.90 -4.04 2.98
N GLY A 54 -8.90 -4.03 2.10
CA GLY A 54 -8.75 -4.97 1.01
C GLY A 54 -9.48 -4.57 -0.27
N ASN A 55 -9.69 -5.54 -1.17
CA ASN A 55 -10.19 -5.32 -2.53
C ASN A 55 -9.41 -4.22 -3.26
N THR A 56 -8.09 -4.20 -3.07
CA THR A 56 -7.24 -3.12 -3.58
C THR A 56 -6.96 -3.34 -5.07
N PRO A 57 -6.80 -2.25 -5.85
CA PRO A 57 -6.62 -2.36 -7.29
C PRO A 57 -5.36 -3.13 -7.68
N VAL A 58 -5.45 -3.90 -8.77
CA VAL A 58 -4.29 -4.40 -9.51
C VAL A 58 -4.14 -3.56 -10.78
N VAL A 59 -2.97 -2.97 -10.98
CA VAL A 59 -2.73 -2.05 -12.10
C VAL A 59 -1.54 -2.52 -12.93
N ARG A 60 -1.72 -2.57 -14.26
CA ARG A 60 -0.66 -2.90 -15.21
C ARG A 60 0.38 -1.78 -15.27
N ILE A 61 1.65 -2.15 -15.18
CA ILE A 61 2.79 -1.23 -15.34
C ILE A 61 3.20 -1.20 -16.82
N ASN A 62 2.77 -0.16 -17.54
CA ASN A 62 2.89 -0.11 -19.01
C ASN A 62 4.28 0.27 -19.54
N ARG A 63 5.11 0.97 -18.76
CA ARG A 63 6.37 1.58 -19.24
C ARG A 63 7.66 1.05 -18.61
N LEU A 64 7.56 0.40 -17.46
CA LEU A 64 8.74 -0.08 -16.70
C LEU A 64 8.91 -1.61 -16.80
N ALA A 65 7.98 -2.30 -17.47
CA ALA A 65 8.07 -3.74 -17.66
C ALA A 65 9.20 -4.07 -18.66
N PRO A 66 10.08 -5.04 -18.35
CA PRO A 66 11.04 -5.55 -19.32
C PRO A 66 10.35 -6.09 -20.58
N PRO A 67 11.02 -6.10 -21.75
CA PRO A 67 10.47 -6.70 -22.95
C PRO A 67 10.02 -8.15 -22.73
N GLY A 68 8.80 -8.47 -23.16
CA GLY A 68 8.22 -9.82 -23.01
C GLY A 68 7.62 -10.14 -21.63
N ILE A 69 7.65 -9.21 -20.68
CA ILE A 69 7.09 -9.40 -19.34
C ILE A 69 5.81 -8.56 -19.16
N GLU A 70 4.74 -9.18 -18.66
CA GLU A 70 3.59 -8.44 -18.13
C GLU A 70 3.79 -8.18 -16.64
N LEU A 71 3.93 -6.90 -16.28
CA LEU A 71 4.12 -6.48 -14.89
C LEU A 71 2.85 -5.80 -14.37
N TYR A 72 2.41 -6.24 -13.20
CA TYR A 72 1.27 -5.66 -12.48
C TYR A 72 1.69 -5.29 -11.06
N ALA A 73 1.02 -4.28 -10.50
CA ALA A 73 1.20 -3.86 -9.11
C ALA A 73 -0.12 -4.00 -8.35
N LYS A 74 -0.10 -4.74 -7.24
CA LYS A 74 -1.18 -4.80 -6.24
C LYS A 74 -1.07 -3.59 -5.32
N LEU A 75 -2.02 -2.67 -5.42
CA LEU A 75 -1.89 -1.31 -4.87
C LEU A 75 -2.45 -1.22 -3.44
N GLU A 76 -1.75 -1.83 -2.49
CA GLU A 76 -2.15 -1.87 -1.07
C GLU A 76 -2.19 -0.50 -0.36
N TYR A 77 -1.75 0.58 -1.00
CA TYR A 77 -1.92 1.93 -0.48
C TYR A 77 -3.37 2.46 -0.62
N PHE A 78 -4.25 1.73 -1.31
CA PHE A 78 -5.69 2.05 -1.35
C PHE A 78 -6.48 1.58 -0.12
N ASN A 79 -5.84 0.83 0.79
CA ASN A 79 -6.43 0.57 2.11
C ASN A 79 -6.68 1.90 2.87
N PRO A 80 -7.62 1.95 3.83
CA PRO A 80 -8.09 3.20 4.44
C PRO A 80 -7.01 4.04 5.12
N LEU A 81 -6.00 3.41 5.74
CA LEU A 81 -4.84 4.08 6.33
C LEU A 81 -3.58 3.95 5.45
N SER A 82 -3.82 3.73 4.16
CA SER A 82 -2.87 3.83 3.06
C SER A 82 -1.70 2.83 3.11
N SER A 83 -1.92 1.64 3.66
CA SER A 83 -0.90 0.59 3.60
C SER A 83 -1.47 -0.83 3.72
N VAL A 84 -0.64 -1.80 3.34
CA VAL A 84 -0.90 -3.24 3.54
C VAL A 84 -1.11 -3.64 5.00
N LYS A 85 -0.66 -2.82 5.97
CA LYS A 85 -0.74 -3.15 7.40
C LYS A 85 -2.16 -3.08 7.95
N ASP A 86 -3.08 -2.47 7.23
CA ASP A 86 -4.51 -2.47 7.58
C ASP A 86 -5.05 -3.90 7.60
N ARG A 87 -4.61 -4.75 6.65
CA ARG A 87 -4.95 -6.18 6.61
C ARG A 87 -4.39 -6.94 7.80
N LEU A 88 -3.13 -6.70 8.16
CA LEU A 88 -2.51 -7.32 9.33
C LEU A 88 -3.25 -6.92 10.61
N ALA A 89 -3.55 -5.63 10.79
CA ALA A 89 -4.19 -5.13 12.00
C ALA A 89 -5.58 -5.75 12.19
N ILE A 90 -6.42 -5.77 11.15
CA ILE A 90 -7.75 -6.37 11.27
C ILE A 90 -7.66 -7.88 11.52
N ALA A 91 -6.75 -8.59 10.85
CA ALA A 91 -6.54 -10.02 11.04
C ALA A 91 -6.18 -10.37 12.48
N ILE A 92 -5.20 -9.68 13.05
CA ILE A 92 -4.72 -9.94 14.42
C ILE A 92 -5.81 -9.66 15.45
N ILE A 93 -6.58 -8.59 15.29
CA ILE A 93 -7.62 -8.22 16.23
C ILE A 93 -8.80 -9.19 16.16
N GLU A 94 -9.29 -9.51 14.96
CA GLU A 94 -10.40 -10.46 14.80
C GLU A 94 -10.05 -11.87 15.28
N ASP A 95 -8.81 -12.31 15.04
CA ASP A 95 -8.34 -13.60 15.54
C ASP A 95 -8.21 -13.62 17.07
N ALA A 96 -7.70 -12.55 17.68
CA ALA A 96 -7.61 -12.43 19.14
C ALA A 96 -9.00 -12.39 19.80
N GLU A 97 -9.97 -11.72 19.18
CA GLU A 97 -11.38 -11.72 19.59
C GLU A 97 -11.95 -13.14 19.52
N LYS A 98 -11.74 -13.84 18.41
CA LYS A 98 -12.24 -15.20 18.18
C LYS A 98 -11.65 -16.21 19.17
N ARG A 99 -10.36 -16.09 19.50
CA ARG A 99 -9.69 -16.90 20.53
C ARG A 99 -10.07 -16.49 21.96
N GLY A 100 -10.74 -15.35 22.12
CA GLY A 100 -11.13 -14.81 23.42
C GLY A 100 -9.96 -14.27 24.24
N GLU A 101 -8.81 -14.02 23.61
CA GLU A 101 -7.60 -13.48 24.23
C GLU A 101 -7.70 -11.96 24.43
N LEU A 102 -8.44 -11.27 23.55
CA LEU A 102 -8.74 -9.86 23.68
C LEU A 102 -10.18 -9.67 24.18
N LYS A 103 -10.33 -9.14 25.40
CA LYS A 103 -11.64 -8.86 26.01
C LYS A 103 -12.15 -7.48 25.60
N PRO A 104 -13.49 -7.25 25.56
CA PRO A 104 -14.06 -5.93 25.28
C PRO A 104 -13.44 -4.82 26.13
N GLY A 105 -13.07 -3.69 25.52
CA GLY A 105 -12.41 -2.57 26.20
C GLY A 105 -10.94 -2.85 26.59
N GLY A 106 -10.40 -4.00 26.23
CA GLY A 106 -9.01 -4.38 26.47
C GLY A 106 -7.99 -3.47 25.79
N THR A 107 -6.72 -3.70 26.12
CA THR A 107 -5.60 -2.93 25.58
C THR A 107 -4.73 -3.81 24.69
N VAL A 108 -4.46 -3.32 23.49
CA VAL A 108 -3.51 -3.89 22.55
C VAL A 108 -2.21 -3.10 22.63
N ILE A 109 -1.08 -3.80 22.59
CA ILE A 109 0.24 -3.18 22.58
C ILE A 109 1.11 -3.76 21.46
N GLU A 110 1.95 -2.92 20.85
CA GLU A 110 2.92 -3.35 19.85
C GLU A 110 4.14 -2.41 19.81
N ALA A 111 5.32 -3.00 19.55
CA ALA A 111 6.55 -2.30 19.24
C ALA A 111 6.58 -1.94 17.75
N THR A 112 6.34 -0.66 17.44
CA THR A 112 6.27 -0.21 16.05
C THR A 112 6.47 1.29 15.91
N SER A 113 7.17 1.69 14.86
CA SER A 113 7.38 3.08 14.47
C SER A 113 6.66 3.45 13.17
N GLY A 114 5.89 2.53 12.59
CA GLY A 114 5.44 2.59 11.21
C GLY A 114 3.96 2.30 11.01
N ASN A 115 3.65 1.78 9.83
CA ASN A 115 2.28 1.56 9.37
C ASN A 115 1.50 0.57 10.25
N THR A 116 2.16 -0.41 10.88
CA THR A 116 1.50 -1.34 11.82
C THR A 116 0.85 -0.58 12.97
N GLY A 117 1.52 0.42 13.55
CA GLY A 117 0.97 1.20 14.65
C GLY A 117 -0.20 2.07 14.22
N ILE A 118 -0.14 2.66 13.03
CA ILE A 118 -1.24 3.46 12.48
C ILE A 118 -2.47 2.57 12.20
N ALA A 119 -2.25 1.40 11.60
CA ALA A 119 -3.31 0.44 11.30
C ALA A 119 -3.96 -0.11 12.58
N LEU A 120 -3.16 -0.54 13.56
CA LEU A 120 -3.67 -1.01 14.85
C LEU A 120 -4.41 0.09 15.61
N ALA A 121 -3.92 1.33 15.57
CA ALA A 121 -4.61 2.46 16.18
C ALA A 121 -6.02 2.65 15.59
N MET A 122 -6.15 2.63 14.25
CA MET A 122 -7.46 2.75 13.61
C MET A 122 -8.38 1.57 13.95
N VAL A 123 -7.89 0.33 13.84
CA VAL A 123 -8.72 -0.87 14.10
C VAL A 123 -9.16 -0.90 15.56
N CYS A 124 -8.25 -0.62 16.50
CA CYS A 124 -8.58 -0.57 17.92
C CYS A 124 -9.60 0.53 18.23
N ALA A 125 -9.42 1.74 17.68
CA ALA A 125 -10.37 2.82 17.86
C ALA A 125 -11.76 2.47 17.32
N GLN A 126 -11.85 1.80 16.17
CA GLN A 126 -13.12 1.35 15.60
C GLN A 126 -13.77 0.24 16.44
N ARG A 127 -12.98 -0.71 16.96
CA ARG A 127 -13.44 -1.87 17.73
C ARG A 127 -13.67 -1.60 19.21
N GLY A 128 -13.30 -0.43 19.72
CA GLY A 128 -13.45 -0.06 21.13
C GLY A 128 -12.34 -0.59 22.05
N TYR A 129 -11.13 -0.79 21.51
CA TYR A 129 -9.94 -1.15 22.27
C TYR A 129 -9.01 0.04 22.47
N ASN A 130 -8.25 0.01 23.57
CA ASN A 130 -7.13 0.91 23.74
C ASN A 130 -5.94 0.39 22.94
N PHE A 131 -5.16 1.29 22.33
CA PHE A 131 -3.91 0.91 21.67
C PHE A 131 -2.71 1.66 22.27
N VAL A 132 -1.65 0.92 22.55
CA VAL A 132 -0.37 1.43 23.02
C VAL A 132 0.73 1.05 22.02
N SER A 133 1.48 2.03 21.54
CA SER A 133 2.67 1.79 20.72
C SER A 133 3.93 2.14 21.52
N THR A 134 4.93 1.27 21.49
CA THR A 134 6.29 1.62 21.93
C THR A 134 7.14 1.98 20.71
N MET A 135 7.87 3.10 20.81
CA MET A 135 8.64 3.63 19.68
C MET A 135 9.89 4.38 20.15
N ALA A 136 11.06 4.11 19.57
CA ALA A 136 12.28 4.83 19.93
C ALA A 136 12.22 6.32 19.53
N ALA A 137 12.87 7.17 20.31
CA ALA A 137 12.84 8.63 20.12
C ALA A 137 13.37 9.08 18.75
N SER A 138 14.29 8.33 18.15
CA SER A 138 14.89 8.56 16.82
C SER A 138 13.91 8.43 15.65
N PHE A 139 12.74 7.81 15.84
CA PHE A 139 11.75 7.66 14.78
C PHE A 139 10.86 8.91 14.62
N SER A 140 10.23 9.02 13.43
CA SER A 140 9.46 10.17 12.95
C SER A 140 8.43 10.71 13.94
N VAL A 141 8.43 12.03 14.11
CA VAL A 141 7.46 12.76 14.93
C VAL A 141 6.06 12.70 14.31
N GLU A 142 5.98 12.77 12.98
CA GLU A 142 4.75 12.78 12.19
C GLU A 142 3.97 11.50 12.43
N ARG A 143 4.65 10.35 12.43
CA ARG A 143 4.01 9.05 12.72
C ARG A 143 3.45 8.98 14.14
N ARG A 144 4.11 9.58 15.13
CA ARG A 144 3.55 9.71 16.49
C ARG A 144 2.28 10.56 16.51
N LYS A 145 2.25 11.66 15.74
CA LYS A 145 1.09 12.55 15.67
C LYS A 145 -0.11 11.81 15.07
N VAL A 146 0.09 11.10 13.95
CA VAL A 146 -0.99 10.30 13.31
C VAL A 146 -1.54 9.25 14.27
N MET A 147 -0.67 8.47 14.92
CA MET A 147 -1.13 7.46 15.90
C MET A 147 -1.92 8.08 17.05
N ARG A 148 -1.47 9.21 17.61
CA ARG A 148 -2.19 9.91 18.69
C ARG A 148 -3.53 10.49 18.23
N MET A 149 -3.62 10.99 17.00
CA MET A 149 -4.88 11.47 16.43
C MET A 149 -5.91 10.34 16.31
N LEU A 150 -5.45 9.11 16.08
CA LEU A 150 -6.28 7.90 16.07
C LEU A 150 -6.56 7.35 17.49
N GLY A 151 -6.17 8.06 18.56
CA GLY A 151 -6.43 7.66 19.94
C GLY A 151 -5.37 6.76 20.57
N ALA A 152 -4.28 6.46 19.88
CA ALA A 152 -3.21 5.63 20.44
C ALA A 152 -2.37 6.38 21.48
N LYS A 153 -1.96 5.66 22.54
CA LYS A 153 -0.89 6.10 23.43
C LYS A 153 0.46 5.71 22.85
N VAL A 154 1.36 6.68 22.66
CA VAL A 154 2.72 6.42 22.16
C VAL A 154 3.73 6.61 23.29
N ILE A 155 4.34 5.50 23.71
CA ILE A 155 5.41 5.44 24.70
C ILE A 155 6.74 5.54 23.97
N VAL A 156 7.50 6.59 24.27
CA VAL A 156 8.79 6.84 23.63
C VAL A 156 9.90 6.13 24.42
N THR A 157 10.65 5.25 23.77
CA THR A 157 11.82 4.60 24.36
C THR A 157 13.12 5.36 24.02
N PRO A 158 14.17 5.24 24.85
CA PRO A 158 15.46 5.89 24.57
C PRO A 158 16.03 5.49 23.21
N ALA A 159 16.50 6.46 22.43
CA ALA A 159 17.04 6.22 21.08
C ALA A 159 18.18 5.19 21.02
N PRO A 160 19.14 5.15 21.97
CA PRO A 160 20.24 4.17 21.92
C PRO A 160 19.79 2.71 22.02
N LEU A 161 18.61 2.44 22.58
CA LEU A 161 18.09 1.08 22.70
C LEU A 161 17.43 0.58 21.39
N GLY A 162 17.19 1.47 20.43
CA GLY A 162 16.68 1.13 19.10
C GLY A 162 15.41 0.28 19.13
N GLY A 163 15.28 -0.61 18.15
CA GLY A 163 14.17 -1.55 18.04
C GLY A 163 14.08 -2.54 19.20
N THR A 164 15.22 -3.04 19.68
CA THR A 164 15.27 -3.97 20.82
C THR A 164 14.64 -3.37 22.07
N GLY A 165 14.94 -2.10 22.37
CA GLY A 165 14.32 -1.39 23.49
C GLY A 165 12.81 -1.18 23.32
N MET A 166 12.31 -1.06 22.10
CA MET A 166 10.87 -0.99 21.85
C MET A 166 10.18 -2.31 22.17
N VAL A 167 10.76 -3.43 21.69
CA VAL A 167 10.23 -4.78 21.91
C VAL A 167 10.21 -5.12 23.39
N LEU A 168 11.35 -5.00 24.08
CA LEU A 168 11.46 -5.27 25.51
C LEU A 168 10.47 -4.43 26.32
N LYS A 169 10.28 -3.15 25.95
CA LYS A 169 9.31 -2.30 26.65
C LYS A 169 7.86 -2.71 26.39
N ALA A 170 7.54 -3.17 25.19
CA ALA A 170 6.20 -3.66 24.86
C ALA A 170 5.88 -4.95 25.64
N GLU A 171 6.83 -5.88 25.70
CA GLU A 171 6.72 -7.13 26.46
C GLU A 171 6.57 -6.87 27.95
N GLU A 172 7.43 -6.03 28.55
CA GLU A 172 7.34 -5.63 29.96
C GLU A 172 5.95 -5.09 30.31
N LEU A 173 5.42 -4.20 29.47
CA LEU A 173 4.11 -3.59 29.70
C LEU A 173 2.95 -4.57 29.45
N ALA A 174 3.09 -5.46 28.47
CA ALA A 174 2.12 -6.51 28.20
C ALA A 174 1.99 -7.46 29.40
N GLU A 175 3.12 -7.95 29.91
CA GLU A 175 3.18 -8.83 31.08
C GLU A 175 2.63 -8.14 32.33
N LYS A 176 3.10 -6.92 32.62
CA LYS A 176 2.70 -6.17 33.81
C LYS A 176 1.20 -5.90 33.88
N HIS A 177 0.55 -5.66 32.75
CA HIS A 177 -0.84 -5.24 32.70
C HIS A 177 -1.80 -6.29 32.14
N GLY A 178 -1.30 -7.45 31.72
CA GLY A 178 -2.09 -8.45 30.99
C GLY A 178 -2.64 -7.92 29.66
N TRP A 179 -1.92 -7.02 29.00
CA TRP A 179 -2.34 -6.48 27.70
C TRP A 179 -2.05 -7.45 26.57
N TYR A 180 -2.84 -7.38 25.51
CA TYR A 180 -2.65 -8.22 24.33
C TYR A 180 -1.50 -7.68 23.48
N LEU A 181 -0.39 -8.40 23.42
CA LEU A 181 0.73 -8.09 22.54
C LEU A 181 0.41 -8.62 21.12
N ALA A 182 0.38 -7.72 20.13
CA ALA A 182 -0.05 -8.07 18.77
C ALA A 182 0.88 -9.08 18.07
N ARG A 183 2.19 -9.00 18.34
CA ARG A 183 3.24 -9.88 17.79
C ARG A 183 3.24 -9.94 16.26
N GLN A 184 3.33 -8.78 15.59
CA GLN A 184 3.18 -8.66 14.14
C GLN A 184 4.05 -9.62 13.28
N PHE A 185 5.17 -10.10 13.81
CA PHE A 185 6.12 -10.98 13.11
C PHE A 185 5.87 -12.48 13.36
N GLU A 186 5.16 -12.83 14.44
CA GLU A 186 4.96 -14.22 14.88
C GLU A 186 3.49 -14.66 14.79
N ASN A 187 2.56 -13.71 14.65
CA ASN A 187 1.14 -14.00 14.66
C ASN A 187 0.67 -14.62 13.33
N ASP A 188 0.28 -15.89 13.36
CA ASP A 188 -0.18 -16.67 12.20
C ASP A 188 -1.40 -16.07 11.49
N ALA A 189 -2.19 -15.23 12.18
CA ALA A 189 -3.32 -14.53 11.56
C ALA A 189 -2.86 -13.62 10.40
N ASN A 190 -1.64 -13.06 10.48
CA ASN A 190 -1.09 -12.19 9.44
C ASN A 190 -0.92 -12.93 8.08
N PRO A 191 -0.08 -13.98 7.96
CA PRO A 191 0.04 -14.71 6.70
C PRO A 191 -1.27 -15.38 6.27
N ALA A 192 -2.07 -15.90 7.21
CA ALA A 192 -3.34 -16.53 6.90
C ALA A 192 -4.34 -15.57 6.24
N TYR A 193 -4.43 -14.33 6.73
CA TYR A 193 -5.32 -13.33 6.15
C TYR A 193 -4.92 -12.94 4.73
N HIS A 194 -3.61 -12.84 4.45
CA HIS A 194 -3.12 -12.60 3.10
C HIS A 194 -3.43 -13.77 2.15
N ALA A 195 -3.28 -15.01 2.62
CA ALA A 195 -3.63 -16.20 1.85
C ALA A 195 -5.14 -16.27 1.53
N GLN A 196 -5.99 -15.80 2.42
CA GLN A 196 -7.45 -15.81 2.27
C GLN A 196 -8.01 -14.59 1.51
N THR A 197 -7.28 -13.47 1.50
CA THR A 197 -7.76 -12.20 0.90
C THR A 197 -6.84 -11.69 -0.21
N THR A 198 -5.59 -11.35 0.09
CA THR A 198 -4.68 -10.71 -0.87
C THR A 198 -4.31 -11.62 -2.04
N GLY A 199 -4.11 -12.91 -1.81
CA GLY A 199 -3.81 -13.88 -2.87
C GLY A 199 -4.97 -14.08 -3.86
N PRO A 200 -6.21 -14.29 -3.38
CA PRO A 200 -7.38 -14.45 -4.25
C PRO A 200 -7.86 -13.21 -5.02
N GLU A 201 -7.57 -11.98 -4.55
CA GLU A 201 -7.98 -10.71 -5.18
C GLU A 201 -7.14 -10.30 -6.41
#